data_AF-A0A1Y3S858-F1
#
_entry.id   AF-A0A1Y3S858-F1
#
_cell.length_a   1.000
_cell.length_b   1.000
_cell.length_c   1.000
_cell.angle_alpha   90.00
_cell.angle_beta   90.00
_cell.angle_gamma   90.00
#
_symmetry.space_group_name_H-M   'P 1'
#
loop_
_entity.id
_entity.type
_entity.pdbx_description
1 polymer ?
#
loop_
_entity_poly.entity_id
_entity_poly.type
_entity_poly.pdbx_seq_one_letter_code
_entity_poly.pdbx_strand_id
1 'polypeptide(L)'
;MRRAPLCVMALLACGLLSACTATTTPSPAPSEASSSSSQSLVETYTASPDAQASDEARDVPAYQPDVETPLSYELDGSSHTLSGLRHYSVQGYSLVYDPATFTRQGWENGDAYMISTGNYLSVSRINGMDAATVRQGLILQEKIPDLGQQVTVGSQNYTAHTLVVSPQDGVFRQFWILELSQHSTLLVEQSYVMDGENAAQYQALQKAMLATLTIE
;
A
#
# COMPACT_ATOMS: atom_id res chain seq x y z
N MET A 1 -49.08 16.95 9.75
CA MET A 1 -48.75 18.24 9.11
C MET A 1 -47.24 18.28 8.92
N ARG A 2 -46.76 17.92 7.72
CA ARG A 2 -46.33 18.80 6.61
C ARG A 2 -45.03 19.59 6.90
N ARG A 3 -44.00 19.22 6.10
CA ARG A 3 -42.93 20.03 5.48
C ARG A 3 -41.55 20.12 6.15
N ALA A 4 -40.59 19.43 5.53
CA ALA A 4 -39.26 19.97 5.19
C ALA A 4 -39.36 20.89 3.94
N PRO A 5 -38.27 21.40 3.31
CA PRO A 5 -37.02 22.05 3.76
C PRO A 5 -36.80 23.43 3.04
N LEU A 6 -35.72 24.19 3.31
CA LEU A 6 -35.12 25.26 2.47
C LEU A 6 -33.78 25.66 3.15
N CYS A 7 -32.57 25.49 2.59
CA CYS A 7 -31.96 26.03 1.35
C CYS A 7 -31.70 27.55 1.41
N VAL A 8 -30.44 27.97 1.57
CA VAL A 8 -29.89 29.25 1.03
C VAL A 8 -28.39 29.09 0.75
N MET A 9 -28.02 29.32 -0.50
CA MET A 9 -26.66 29.56 -1.02
C MET A 9 -26.21 31.02 -0.84
N ALA A 10 -24.90 31.24 -0.74
CA ALA A 10 -24.20 32.46 -1.18
C ALA A 10 -22.72 32.09 -1.44
N LEU A 11 -22.20 31.98 -2.68
CA LEU A 11 -21.79 32.97 -3.70
C LEU A 11 -20.53 33.82 -3.39
N LEU A 12 -19.52 33.60 -4.26
CA LEU A 12 -18.44 34.47 -4.81
C LEU A 12 -17.35 35.05 -3.87
N ALA A 13 -16.05 34.76 -4.07
CA ALA A 13 -15.11 35.07 -5.17
C ALA A 13 -14.38 36.41 -5.02
N CYS A 14 -13.04 36.41 -4.86
CA CYS A 14 -12.06 37.33 -5.49
C CYS A 14 -10.63 37.19 -4.91
N GLY A 15 -9.63 37.23 -5.81
CA GLY A 15 -8.22 37.60 -5.56
C GLY A 15 -7.35 36.46 -4.98
N LEU A 16 -6.15 36.15 -5.47
CA LEU A 16 -5.14 36.95 -6.15
C LEU A 16 -4.25 36.05 -7.02
N LEU A 17 -4.10 36.41 -8.29
CA LEU A 17 -2.91 36.10 -9.08
C LEU A 17 -1.80 37.04 -8.60
N SER A 18 -0.64 36.49 -8.23
CA SER A 18 0.60 37.25 -8.18
C SER A 18 1.70 36.44 -8.85
N ALA A 19 2.06 36.87 -10.05
CA ALA A 19 3.24 36.42 -10.77
C ALA A 19 4.45 37.22 -10.25
N CYS A 20 5.52 36.52 -9.86
CA CYS A 20 6.85 37.11 -9.79
C CYS A 20 7.78 36.36 -10.75
N THR A 21 8.22 37.13 -11.72
CA THR A 21 9.21 36.91 -12.76
C THR A 21 10.57 36.43 -12.22
N ALA A 22 11.15 35.42 -12.85
CA ALA A 22 12.59 35.20 -12.86
C ALA A 22 13.10 35.23 -14.30
N THR A 23 14.02 36.16 -14.54
CA THR A 23 14.61 36.59 -15.80
C THR A 23 15.53 35.53 -16.41
N THR A 24 15.34 35.25 -17.71
CA THR A 24 16.32 34.59 -18.59
C THR A 24 17.33 35.59 -19.16
N THR A 25 18.61 35.24 -19.12
CA THR A 25 19.67 35.88 -19.92
C THR A 25 20.53 34.78 -20.59
N PRO A 26 20.96 34.93 -21.86
CA PRO A 26 21.57 33.85 -22.65
C PRO A 26 23.12 33.87 -22.70
N SER A 27 23.72 32.67 -22.93
CA SER A 27 24.98 32.28 -23.64
C SER A 27 26.34 32.98 -23.33
N PRO A 28 27.54 32.38 -23.57
CA PRO A 28 27.90 31.54 -24.73
C PRO A 28 28.81 30.30 -24.51
N ALA A 29 28.79 29.37 -25.48
CA ALA A 29 29.93 28.52 -25.85
C ALA A 29 30.66 29.20 -27.04
N PRO A 30 32.00 29.04 -27.24
CA PRO A 30 32.59 27.78 -27.72
C PRO A 30 33.96 27.47 -27.06
N SER A 31 34.48 26.24 -27.13
CA SER A 31 35.54 25.91 -28.09
C SER A 31 35.82 24.40 -28.10
N GLU A 32 35.82 23.82 -29.29
CA GLU A 32 36.44 22.53 -29.58
C GLU A 32 37.97 22.67 -29.50
N ALA A 33 38.61 21.68 -28.87
CA ALA A 33 39.98 21.29 -29.19
C ALA A 33 40.08 19.78 -29.01
N SER A 34 40.10 19.09 -30.14
CA SER A 34 40.40 17.69 -30.30
C SER A 34 41.85 17.38 -29.91
N SER A 35 42.07 16.33 -29.11
CA SER A 35 43.25 15.47 -29.26
C SER A 35 43.06 14.12 -28.57
N SER A 36 43.11 13.09 -29.39
CA SER A 36 43.30 11.69 -29.05
C SER A 36 44.56 11.49 -28.21
N SER A 37 44.49 10.66 -27.16
CA SER A 37 45.58 9.77 -26.74
C SER A 37 45.07 8.71 -25.76
N SER A 38 45.03 7.48 -26.24
CA SER A 38 44.86 6.26 -25.45
C SER A 38 45.96 6.13 -24.40
N GLN A 39 45.61 6.03 -23.13
CA GLN A 39 46.50 5.46 -22.12
C GLN A 39 45.71 4.48 -21.24
N SER A 40 46.00 3.20 -21.46
CA SER A 40 45.60 2.09 -20.62
C SER A 40 46.34 2.21 -19.29
N LEU A 41 45.62 2.46 -18.21
CA LEU A 41 46.11 2.27 -16.85
C LEU A 41 45.42 1.03 -16.28
N VAL A 42 46.17 -0.06 -16.28
CA VAL A 42 45.86 -1.26 -15.50
C VAL A 42 46.06 -0.90 -14.05
N GLU A 43 44.99 -0.54 -13.34
CA GLU A 43 44.98 -0.56 -11.88
C GLU A 43 44.61 -1.96 -11.42
N THR A 44 45.63 -2.68 -10.97
CA THR A 44 45.50 -3.91 -10.20
C THR A 44 44.81 -3.57 -8.88
N TYR A 45 43.50 -3.74 -8.79
CA TYR A 45 42.80 -3.77 -7.51
C TYR A 45 43.10 -5.10 -6.83
N THR A 46 44.04 -5.06 -5.89
CA THR A 46 44.22 -6.07 -4.86
C THR A 46 42.91 -6.18 -4.08
N ALA A 47 42.22 -7.31 -4.20
CA ALA A 47 41.02 -7.57 -3.41
C ALA A 47 41.35 -7.50 -1.91
N SER A 48 40.79 -6.51 -1.22
CA SER A 48 40.85 -6.42 0.24
C SER A 48 39.94 -7.51 0.82
N PRO A 49 40.44 -8.41 1.67
CA PRO A 49 39.65 -9.53 2.18
C PRO A 49 38.92 -9.08 3.45
N ASP A 50 37.96 -8.15 3.36
CA ASP A 50 37.10 -7.80 4.50
C ASP A 50 35.84 -7.08 4.00
N ALA A 51 34.93 -7.87 3.44
CA ALA A 51 33.51 -7.53 3.34
C ALA A 51 32.73 -8.84 3.28
N GLN A 52 32.79 -9.64 4.36
CA GLN A 52 31.68 -10.53 4.64
C GLN A 52 30.50 -9.63 5.06
N ALA A 53 29.77 -9.13 4.07
CA ALA A 53 28.37 -8.86 4.29
C ALA A 53 27.78 -10.20 4.77
N SER A 54 27.33 -10.23 6.01
CA SER A 54 26.47 -11.30 6.49
C SER A 54 25.23 -11.27 5.62
N ASP A 55 25.26 -12.08 4.57
CA ASP A 55 24.10 -12.50 3.81
C ASP A 55 23.27 -13.34 4.79
N GLU A 56 22.53 -12.66 5.67
CA GLU A 56 21.35 -13.25 6.28
C GLU A 56 20.43 -13.55 5.11
N ALA A 57 20.64 -14.74 4.53
CA ALA A 57 19.76 -15.36 3.57
C ALA A 57 18.39 -15.33 4.22
N ARG A 58 17.59 -14.34 3.81
CA ARG A 58 16.20 -14.21 4.21
C ARG A 58 15.59 -15.57 3.92
N ASP A 59 14.99 -16.19 4.93
CA ASP A 59 14.20 -17.40 4.74
C ASP A 59 12.93 -16.97 4.01
N VAL A 60 13.06 -16.72 2.70
CA VAL A 60 11.96 -16.42 1.80
C VAL A 60 11.30 -17.77 1.57
N PRO A 61 10.02 -17.95 1.96
CA PRO A 61 9.33 -19.19 1.72
C PRO A 61 9.44 -19.57 0.24
N ALA A 62 9.72 -20.85 -0.03
CA ALA A 62 9.75 -21.34 -1.40
C ALA A 62 8.44 -20.97 -2.10
N TYR A 63 8.54 -20.47 -3.34
CA TYR A 63 7.36 -20.12 -4.14
C TYR A 63 6.35 -21.27 -4.14
N GLN A 64 5.14 -21.00 -3.68
CA GLN A 64 4.03 -21.93 -3.75
C GLN A 64 3.08 -21.48 -4.86
N PRO A 65 2.65 -22.39 -5.75
CA PRO A 65 1.65 -22.04 -6.75
C PRO A 65 0.33 -21.64 -6.08
N ASP A 66 -0.41 -20.75 -6.71
CA ASP A 66 -1.72 -20.35 -6.22
C ASP A 66 -2.69 -21.55 -6.21
N VAL A 67 -3.53 -21.67 -5.16
CA VAL A 67 -4.41 -22.83 -4.93
C VAL A 67 -5.88 -22.40 -4.87
N GLU A 68 -6.76 -23.08 -5.59
CA GLU A 68 -8.20 -22.85 -5.49
C GLU A 68 -8.67 -23.04 -4.04
N THR A 69 -9.25 -21.99 -3.47
CA THR A 69 -9.64 -21.95 -2.06
C THR A 69 -10.94 -21.14 -1.94
N PRO A 70 -12.01 -21.70 -1.36
CA PRO A 70 -13.26 -20.95 -1.17
C PRO A 70 -13.05 -19.66 -0.38
N LEU A 71 -13.72 -18.59 -0.81
CA LEU A 71 -13.78 -17.32 -0.08
C LEU A 71 -15.22 -17.09 0.39
N SER A 72 -15.42 -17.10 1.70
CA SER A 72 -16.73 -16.85 2.31
C SER A 72 -16.80 -15.43 2.86
N TYR A 73 -17.91 -14.73 2.60
CA TYR A 73 -18.15 -13.37 3.08
C TYR A 73 -19.60 -13.17 3.50
N GLU A 74 -19.84 -12.23 4.41
CA GLU A 74 -21.17 -11.85 4.88
C GLU A 74 -21.60 -10.53 4.25
N LEU A 75 -22.81 -10.48 3.69
CA LEU A 75 -23.42 -9.27 3.15
C LEU A 75 -24.89 -9.24 3.55
N ASP A 76 -25.34 -8.13 4.14
CA ASP A 76 -26.72 -7.93 4.58
C ASP A 76 -27.28 -9.08 5.45
N GLY A 77 -26.42 -9.66 6.30
CA GLY A 77 -26.75 -10.77 7.19
C GLY A 77 -26.88 -12.14 6.50
N SER A 78 -26.48 -12.24 5.24
CA SER A 78 -26.43 -13.48 4.47
C SER A 78 -25.00 -13.91 4.20
N SER A 79 -24.75 -15.22 4.32
CA SER A 79 -23.47 -15.82 4.01
C SER A 79 -23.38 -16.18 2.53
N HIS A 80 -22.29 -15.78 1.90
CA HIS A 80 -21.97 -16.06 0.50
C HIS A 80 -20.63 -16.79 0.41
N THR A 81 -20.46 -17.63 -0.60
CA THR A 81 -19.18 -18.31 -0.87
C THR A 81 -18.87 -18.26 -2.36
N LEU A 82 -17.64 -17.88 -2.69
CA LEU A 82 -17.11 -17.76 -4.04
C LEU A 82 -15.96 -18.74 -4.25
N SER A 83 -15.68 -19.06 -5.51
CA SER A 83 -14.47 -19.78 -5.92
C SER A 83 -13.27 -18.84 -5.86
N GLY A 84 -12.64 -18.75 -4.69
CA GLY A 84 -11.44 -17.94 -4.48
C GLY A 84 -10.16 -18.65 -4.92
N LEU A 85 -9.07 -17.88 -4.90
CA LEU A 85 -7.72 -18.32 -5.16
C LEU A 85 -6.83 -17.86 -4.00
N ARG A 86 -6.13 -18.80 -3.36
CA ARG A 86 -5.10 -18.51 -2.37
C ARG A 86 -3.83 -18.11 -3.08
N HIS A 87 -3.43 -16.87 -2.89
CA HIS A 87 -2.14 -16.36 -3.33
C HIS A 87 -1.10 -16.53 -2.23
N TYR A 88 0.07 -17.07 -2.60
CA TYR A 88 1.25 -17.11 -1.74
C TYR A 88 2.25 -16.05 -2.20
N SER A 89 2.33 -14.95 -1.46
CA SER A 89 3.21 -13.84 -1.80
C SER A 89 4.64 -14.15 -1.38
N VAL A 90 5.59 -13.75 -2.22
CA VAL A 90 7.02 -13.79 -1.92
C VAL A 90 7.41 -12.90 -0.73
N GLN A 91 6.50 -12.07 -0.23
CA GLN A 91 6.69 -11.27 0.97
C GLN A 91 6.49 -12.03 2.29
N GLY A 92 6.14 -13.32 2.25
CA GLY A 92 5.93 -14.13 3.45
C GLY A 92 4.52 -13.98 4.03
N TYR A 93 3.52 -13.89 3.16
CA TYR A 93 2.11 -13.96 3.56
C TYR A 93 1.30 -14.71 2.49
N SER A 94 0.15 -15.23 2.88
CA SER A 94 -0.86 -15.72 1.95
C SER A 94 -2.23 -15.11 2.22
N LEU A 95 -3.04 -15.00 1.16
CA LEU A 95 -4.36 -14.39 1.18
C LEU A 95 -5.26 -15.08 0.15
N VAL A 96 -6.52 -15.30 0.47
CA VAL A 96 -7.52 -15.76 -0.49
C VAL A 96 -8.24 -14.56 -1.08
N TYR A 97 -8.33 -14.48 -2.40
CA TYR A 97 -9.07 -13.44 -3.11
C TYR A 97 -9.99 -14.05 -4.19
N ASP A 98 -11.00 -13.31 -4.62
CA ASP A 98 -11.84 -13.71 -5.76
C ASP A 98 -11.24 -13.18 -7.08
N PRO A 99 -10.69 -14.04 -7.96
CA PRO A 99 -10.10 -13.60 -9.22
C PRO A 99 -11.11 -13.11 -10.26
N ALA A 100 -12.42 -13.35 -10.07
CA ALA A 100 -13.45 -12.81 -10.95
C ALA A 100 -13.74 -11.32 -10.65
N THR A 101 -13.54 -10.90 -9.39
CA THR A 101 -13.77 -9.52 -8.94
C THR A 101 -12.48 -8.71 -8.87
N PHE A 102 -11.36 -9.31 -8.46
CA PHE A 102 -10.10 -8.61 -8.20
C PHE A 102 -9.03 -8.96 -9.22
N THR A 103 -8.36 -7.94 -9.74
CA THR A 103 -7.10 -8.06 -10.48
C THR A 103 -5.92 -7.90 -9.53
N ARG A 104 -5.08 -8.93 -9.38
CA ARG A 104 -3.85 -8.86 -8.59
C ARG A 104 -2.74 -8.14 -9.36
N GLN A 105 -2.04 -7.23 -8.70
CA GLN A 105 -0.84 -6.55 -9.18
C GLN A 105 0.25 -6.64 -8.12
N GLY A 106 1.34 -7.35 -8.42
CA GLY A 106 2.48 -7.49 -7.51
C GLY A 106 3.62 -6.51 -7.85
N TRP A 107 4.41 -6.15 -6.83
CA TRP A 107 5.67 -5.41 -6.95
C TRP A 107 6.70 -5.98 -5.98
N GLU A 108 7.89 -5.38 -5.94
CA GLU A 108 9.04 -5.87 -5.17
C GLU A 108 8.74 -6.12 -3.68
N ASN A 109 7.83 -5.34 -3.09
CA ASN A 109 7.58 -5.32 -1.65
C ASN A 109 6.11 -5.57 -1.29
N GLY A 110 5.28 -6.08 -2.20
CA GLY A 110 3.85 -6.27 -1.91
C GLY A 110 2.98 -6.61 -3.09
N ASP A 111 1.68 -6.72 -2.82
CA ASP A 111 0.64 -6.96 -3.81
C ASP A 111 -0.58 -6.07 -3.53
N ALA A 112 -1.30 -5.71 -4.60
CA ALA A 112 -2.58 -5.06 -4.56
C ALA A 112 -3.62 -5.91 -5.29
N TYR A 113 -4.78 -6.06 -4.68
CA TYR A 113 -5.95 -6.72 -5.22
C TYR A 113 -6.96 -5.64 -5.56
N MET A 114 -7.04 -5.29 -6.84
CA MET A 114 -7.76 -4.11 -7.32
C MET A 114 -9.09 -4.49 -7.96
N ILE A 115 -10.15 -3.78 -7.61
CA ILE A 115 -11.46 -3.85 -8.27
C ILE A 115 -11.58 -2.70 -9.28
N SER A 116 -11.28 -1.50 -8.81
CA SER A 116 -11.32 -0.25 -9.59
C SER A 116 -10.49 0.83 -8.88
N THR A 117 -10.39 2.01 -9.48
CA THR A 117 -9.74 3.16 -8.84
C THR A 117 -10.37 3.44 -7.46
N GLY A 118 -9.53 3.50 -6.42
CA GLY A 118 -9.98 3.72 -5.04
C GLY A 118 -10.67 2.53 -4.37
N ASN A 119 -10.74 1.35 -5.03
CA ASN A 119 -11.30 0.13 -4.46
C ASN A 119 -10.27 -1.01 -4.55
N TYR A 120 -9.51 -1.22 -3.49
CA TYR A 120 -8.50 -2.26 -3.41
C TYR A 120 -8.21 -2.69 -1.98
N LEU A 121 -7.60 -3.88 -1.85
CA LEU A 121 -6.84 -4.26 -0.67
C LEU A 121 -5.38 -4.40 -1.09
N SER A 122 -4.44 -3.78 -0.39
CA SER A 122 -3.01 -3.97 -0.63
C SER A 122 -2.32 -4.50 0.61
N VAL A 123 -1.28 -5.30 0.39
CA VAL A 123 -0.44 -5.86 1.44
C VAL A 123 1.01 -5.60 1.06
N SER A 124 1.73 -4.88 1.92
CA SER A 124 3.13 -4.50 1.71
C SER A 124 3.98 -4.98 2.87
N ARG A 125 5.17 -5.47 2.59
CA ARG A 125 6.20 -5.69 3.60
C ARG A 125 7.15 -4.52 3.64
N ILE A 126 7.29 -3.95 4.83
CA ILE A 126 8.19 -2.85 5.11
C ILE A 126 9.38 -3.41 5.87
N ASN A 127 10.53 -3.44 5.20
CA ASN A 127 11.79 -3.92 5.76
C ASN A 127 12.56 -2.76 6.41
N GLY A 128 13.22 -3.04 7.54
CA GLY A 128 14.01 -2.08 8.30
C GLY A 128 13.19 -1.19 9.26
N MET A 129 11.88 -1.41 9.40
CA MET A 129 11.02 -0.62 10.30
C MET A 129 10.08 -1.51 11.11
N ASP A 130 9.96 -1.21 12.40
CA ASP A 130 8.94 -1.77 13.29
C ASP A 130 7.56 -1.13 13.06
N ALA A 131 6.51 -1.77 13.57
CA ALA A 131 5.14 -1.35 13.38
C ALA A 131 4.85 -0.02 14.05
N ALA A 132 5.54 0.31 15.15
CA ALA A 132 5.40 1.58 15.85
C ALA A 132 5.90 2.75 14.99
N THR A 133 7.03 2.59 14.32
CA THR A 133 7.62 3.56 13.40
C THR A 133 6.75 3.73 12.16
N VAL A 134 6.29 2.61 11.56
CA VAL A 134 5.37 2.66 10.42
C VAL A 134 4.07 3.39 10.78
N ARG A 135 3.48 3.07 11.94
CA ARG A 135 2.28 3.74 12.46
C ARG A 135 2.49 5.23 12.63
N GLN A 136 3.60 5.64 13.24
CA GLN A 136 3.90 7.06 13.42
C GLN A 136 4.11 7.78 12.08
N GLY A 137 4.75 7.13 11.11
CA GLY A 137 4.89 7.64 9.75
C GLY A 137 3.54 7.89 9.07
N LEU A 138 2.64 6.90 9.13
CA LEU A 138 1.28 7.01 8.57
C LEU A 138 0.46 8.10 9.24
N ILE A 139 0.54 8.24 10.57
CA ILE A 139 -0.11 9.33 11.32
C ILE A 139 0.32 10.70 10.79
N LEU A 140 1.63 10.89 10.59
CA LEU A 140 2.18 12.16 10.10
C LEU A 140 1.83 12.40 8.63
N GLN A 141 1.90 11.38 7.79
CA GLN A 141 1.61 11.46 6.37
C GLN A 141 0.13 11.77 6.11
N GLU A 142 -0.77 11.03 6.76
CA GLU A 142 -2.22 11.15 6.57
C GLU A 142 -2.84 12.25 7.45
N LYS A 143 -2.07 12.84 8.36
CA LYS A 143 -2.50 13.87 9.31
C LYS A 143 -3.72 13.44 10.15
N ILE A 144 -3.70 12.19 10.60
CA ILE A 144 -4.78 11.59 11.38
C ILE A 144 -4.46 11.58 12.88
N PRO A 145 -5.45 11.60 13.78
CA PRO A 145 -5.21 11.46 15.20
C PRO A 145 -4.71 10.06 15.53
N ASP A 146 -3.83 9.96 16.52
CA ASP A 146 -3.44 8.67 17.07
C ASP A 146 -4.47 8.19 18.10
N LEU A 147 -5.24 7.16 17.75
CA LEU A 147 -6.22 6.54 18.65
C LEU A 147 -5.67 5.34 19.44
N GLY A 148 -4.44 4.89 19.14
CA GLY A 148 -3.83 3.75 19.85
C GLY A 148 -4.59 2.43 19.73
N GLN A 149 -5.44 2.27 18.71
CA GLN A 149 -6.31 1.10 18.60
C GLN A 149 -5.54 -0.12 18.11
N GLN A 150 -5.78 -1.26 18.76
CA GLN A 150 -5.34 -2.58 18.33
C GLN A 150 -6.55 -3.48 18.09
N VAL A 151 -6.44 -4.33 17.08
CA VAL A 151 -7.47 -5.30 16.67
C VAL A 151 -6.80 -6.63 16.32
N THR A 152 -7.59 -7.69 16.21
CA THR A 152 -7.14 -8.99 15.68
C THR A 152 -7.54 -9.14 14.22
N VAL A 153 -6.64 -9.66 13.39
CA VAL A 153 -6.85 -9.88 11.95
C VAL A 153 -6.26 -11.19 11.47
N GLY A 154 -6.66 -11.63 10.28
CA GLY A 154 -6.17 -12.87 9.67
C GLY A 154 -6.71 -14.14 10.34
N SER A 155 -6.35 -15.27 9.75
CA SER A 155 -6.87 -16.59 10.10
C SER A 155 -6.38 -17.08 11.47
N GLN A 156 -5.26 -16.53 11.95
CA GLN A 156 -4.62 -16.86 13.22
C GLN A 156 -4.77 -15.78 14.29
N ASN A 157 -5.65 -14.78 14.09
CA ASN A 157 -5.90 -13.68 15.04
C ASN A 157 -4.65 -12.87 15.40
N TYR A 158 -3.88 -12.46 14.39
CA TYR A 158 -2.71 -11.60 14.58
C TYR A 158 -3.11 -10.25 15.17
N THR A 159 -2.34 -9.77 16.15
CA THR A 159 -2.51 -8.41 16.68
C THR A 159 -2.01 -7.40 15.66
N ALA A 160 -2.86 -6.43 15.30
CA ALA A 160 -2.51 -5.32 14.42
C ALA A 160 -2.86 -3.98 15.08
N HIS A 161 -2.00 -2.98 14.89
CA HIS A 161 -2.45 -1.60 15.07
C HIS A 161 -3.36 -1.20 13.93
N THR A 162 -4.45 -0.49 14.20
CA THR A 162 -5.34 0.00 13.16
C THR A 162 -5.41 1.52 13.14
N LEU A 163 -5.43 2.06 11.92
CA LEU A 163 -5.59 3.49 11.66
C LEU A 163 -6.69 3.67 10.64
N VAL A 164 -7.64 4.55 10.93
CA VAL A 164 -8.74 4.88 10.01
C VAL A 164 -8.52 6.31 9.52
N VAL A 165 -8.50 6.47 8.19
CA VAL A 165 -8.41 7.78 7.56
C VAL A 165 -9.81 8.24 7.21
N SER A 166 -10.17 9.44 7.67
CA SER A 166 -11.40 10.09 7.24
C SER A 166 -11.45 10.16 5.71
N PRO A 167 -12.62 9.95 5.10
CA PRO A 167 -12.72 9.92 3.65
C PRO A 167 -12.21 11.20 3.01
N GLN A 168 -11.41 11.03 1.97
CA GLN A 168 -10.94 12.09 1.08
C GLN A 168 -11.45 11.76 -0.32
N ASP A 169 -12.10 12.71 -0.97
CA ASP A 169 -12.72 12.52 -2.30
C ASP A 169 -13.67 11.29 -2.38
N GLY A 170 -14.38 10.98 -1.28
CA GLY A 170 -15.32 9.86 -1.20
C GLY A 170 -14.67 8.49 -0.98
N VAL A 171 -13.34 8.43 -0.82
CA VAL A 171 -12.58 7.19 -0.60
C VAL A 171 -12.24 7.05 0.87
N PHE A 172 -12.69 5.94 1.46
CA PHE A 172 -12.30 5.54 2.82
C PHE A 172 -11.05 4.69 2.78
N ARG A 173 -10.16 4.90 3.73
CA ARG A 173 -8.96 4.09 3.91
C ARG A 173 -8.81 3.62 5.35
N GLN A 174 -8.41 2.37 5.49
CA GLN A 174 -8.07 1.77 6.78
C GLN A 174 -6.78 0.97 6.65
N PHE A 175 -5.91 1.13 7.63
CA PHE A 175 -4.65 0.41 7.72
C PHE A 175 -4.69 -0.61 8.87
N TRP A 176 -4.03 -1.74 8.65
CA TRP A 176 -3.62 -2.68 9.69
C TRP A 176 -2.12 -2.88 9.60
N ILE A 177 -1.45 -2.68 10.73
CA ILE A 177 0.00 -2.65 10.83
C ILE A 177 0.39 -3.78 11.77
N LEU A 178 0.96 -4.84 11.20
CA LEU A 178 1.33 -6.07 11.90
C LEU A 178 2.84 -6.08 12.09
N GLU A 179 3.28 -6.25 13.34
CA GLU A 179 4.68 -6.48 13.67
C GLU A 179 5.06 -7.91 13.26
N LEU A 180 6.05 -8.07 12.38
CA LEU A 180 6.64 -9.39 12.07
C LEU A 180 7.90 -9.62 12.93
N SER A 181 8.70 -8.56 13.10
CA SER A 181 9.90 -8.52 13.93
C SER A 181 10.27 -7.06 14.20
N GLN A 182 11.21 -6.80 15.11
CA GLN A 182 11.71 -5.45 15.44
C GLN A 182 12.23 -4.62 14.23
N HIS A 183 12.42 -5.26 13.06
CA HIS A 183 12.88 -4.62 11.83
C HIS A 183 12.03 -5.00 10.61
N SER A 184 10.83 -5.56 10.80
CA SER A 184 9.96 -5.93 9.69
C SER A 184 8.50 -5.84 10.06
N THR A 185 7.73 -5.16 9.21
CA THR A 185 6.31 -4.89 9.40
C THR A 185 5.54 -5.32 8.16
N LEU A 186 4.36 -5.90 8.35
CA LEU A 186 3.38 -6.08 7.30
C LEU A 186 2.32 -4.97 7.41
N LEU A 187 2.14 -4.20 6.34
CA LEU A 187 1.15 -3.16 6.22
C LEU A 187 0.03 -3.63 5.28
N VAL A 188 -1.18 -3.72 5.80
CA VAL A 188 -2.38 -3.93 4.98
C VAL A 188 -3.14 -2.62 4.86
N GLU A 189 -3.50 -2.23 3.64
CA GLU A 189 -4.37 -1.09 3.37
C GLU A 189 -5.64 -1.57 2.69
N GLN A 190 -6.79 -1.24 3.28
CA GLN A 190 -8.08 -1.30 2.62
C GLN A 190 -8.44 0.09 2.13
N SER A 191 -8.83 0.18 0.86
CA SER A 191 -9.37 1.37 0.22
C SER A 191 -10.69 1.04 -0.46
N TYR A 192 -11.74 1.82 -0.19
CA TYR A 192 -13.05 1.64 -0.83
C TYR A 192 -13.81 2.96 -0.99
N VAL A 193 -14.60 3.05 -2.06
CA VAL A 193 -15.48 4.19 -2.37
C VAL A 193 -16.85 3.93 -1.78
N MET A 194 -17.37 4.83 -0.92
CA MET A 194 -18.63 4.58 -0.21
C MET A 194 -19.89 4.71 -1.06
N ASP A 195 -19.89 5.59 -2.06
CA ASP A 195 -21.12 5.94 -2.79
C ASP A 195 -21.36 5.07 -4.04
N GLY A 196 -20.63 3.95 -4.17
CA GLY A 196 -20.79 2.99 -5.26
C GLY A 196 -21.95 2.02 -5.00
N GLU A 197 -22.64 1.61 -6.07
CA GLU A 197 -23.74 0.61 -6.01
C GLU A 197 -23.31 -0.68 -5.29
N ASN A 198 -22.05 -1.11 -5.51
CA ASN A 198 -21.48 -2.32 -4.92
C ASN A 198 -20.58 -2.05 -3.70
N ALA A 199 -20.60 -0.85 -3.13
CA ALA A 199 -19.65 -0.47 -2.06
C ALA A 199 -19.68 -1.42 -0.86
N ALA A 200 -20.88 -1.81 -0.40
CA ALA A 200 -21.04 -2.74 0.70
C ALA A 200 -20.47 -4.14 0.37
N GLN A 201 -20.71 -4.63 -0.84
CA GLN A 201 -20.18 -5.91 -1.31
C GLN A 201 -18.66 -5.88 -1.39
N TYR A 202 -18.07 -4.83 -1.97
CA TYR A 202 -16.61 -4.71 -2.09
C TYR A 202 -15.94 -4.61 -0.73
N GLN A 203 -16.53 -3.85 0.19
CA GLN A 203 -16.04 -3.77 1.56
C GLN A 203 -16.12 -5.14 2.26
N ALA A 204 -17.22 -5.88 2.08
CA ALA A 204 -17.39 -7.22 2.65
C ALA A 204 -16.37 -8.21 2.09
N LEU A 205 -16.12 -8.19 0.77
CA LEU A 205 -15.12 -9.03 0.12
C LEU A 205 -13.70 -8.71 0.62
N GLN A 206 -13.30 -7.45 0.66
CA GLN A 206 -11.99 -7.04 1.18
C GLN A 206 -11.79 -7.45 2.65
N LYS A 207 -12.84 -7.36 3.48
CA LYS A 207 -12.80 -7.85 4.87
C LYS A 207 -12.67 -9.38 4.94
N ALA A 208 -13.40 -10.10 4.10
CA ALA A 208 -13.28 -11.56 4.00
C ALA A 208 -11.87 -11.97 3.57
N MET A 209 -11.30 -11.29 2.59
CA MET A 209 -9.91 -11.48 2.19
C MET A 209 -8.96 -11.29 3.37
N LEU A 210 -9.03 -10.14 4.06
CA LEU A 210 -8.21 -9.86 5.25
C LEU A 210 -8.37 -10.94 6.34
N ALA A 211 -9.56 -11.50 6.54
CA ALA A 211 -9.79 -12.58 7.48
C ALA A 211 -9.06 -13.89 7.11
N THR A 212 -8.72 -14.09 5.83
CA THR A 212 -7.94 -15.26 5.38
C THR A 212 -6.43 -15.08 5.48
N LEU A 213 -5.96 -13.85 5.76
CA LEU A 213 -4.53 -13.50 5.82
C LEU A 213 -3.80 -14.45 6.75
N THR A 214 -2.68 -14.99 6.26
CA THR A 214 -1.76 -15.85 7.01
C THR A 214 -0.34 -15.33 6.78
N ILE A 215 0.47 -15.30 7.83
CA ILE A 215 1.91 -15.00 7.76
C ILE A 215 2.63 -16.33 7.55
N GLU A 216 3.50 -16.38 6.53
CA GLU A 216 4.24 -17.59 6.10
C GLU A 216 5.70 -17.56 6.58
#